data_AF-A0A3S4YL68-F1
#
_entry.id   AF-A0A3S4YL68-F1
#
_cell.length_a   1.000
_cell.length_b   1.000
_cell.length_c   1.000
_cell.angle_alpha   90.00
_cell.angle_beta   90.00
_cell.angle_gamma   90.00
#
_symmetry.space_group_name_H-M   'P 1'
#
loop_
_entity.id
_entity.type
_entity.pdbx_description
1 polymer ?
#
loop_
_entity_poly.entity_id
_entity_poly.type
_entity_poly.pdbx_seq_one_letter_code
_entity_poly.pdbx_strand_id
1 'polypeptide(L)'
;MNVTDKKKFLMFAIVGPACIILRALLGVGGMEVKQTPILVGAGAILAIIGFLLYIYEKKHIDEFAYAYAENWNGGGFINSAFILGISVFFFAMTWIKGIAILVLFGVVYRILMAIIRGKQGERS
;
A
#
# COMPACT_ATOMS: atom_id res chain seq x y z
N MET A 1 -9.49 13.38 -8.49
CA MET A 1 -8.88 12.71 -7.31
C MET A 1 -8.59 13.79 -6.28
N ASN A 2 -9.09 13.67 -5.05
CA ASN A 2 -8.84 14.68 -4.01
C ASN A 2 -7.35 14.68 -3.61
N VAL A 3 -6.88 15.74 -2.94
CA VAL A 3 -5.45 15.93 -2.61
C VAL A 3 -4.93 14.81 -1.71
N THR A 4 -5.72 14.38 -0.72
CA THR A 4 -5.41 13.27 0.19
C THR A 4 -5.18 11.95 -0.55
N ASP A 5 -6.06 11.61 -1.49
CA ASP A 5 -5.98 10.38 -2.28
C ASP A 5 -4.80 10.42 -3.26
N LYS A 6 -4.48 11.60 -3.80
CA LYS A 6 -3.26 11.80 -4.60
C LYS A 6 -2.00 11.52 -3.80
N LYS A 7 -1.91 12.06 -2.58
CA LYS A 7 -0.76 11.85 -1.69
C LYS A 7 -0.63 10.38 -1.28
N LYS A 8 -1.72 9.71 -0.91
CA LYS A 8 -1.71 8.27 -0.57
C LYS A 8 -1.28 7.40 -1.75
N PHE A 9 -1.85 7.64 -2.94
CA PHE A 9 -1.48 6.90 -4.15
C PHE A 9 -0.02 7.13 -4.54
N LEU A 10 0.47 8.38 -4.45
CA LEU A 10 1.87 8.71 -4.69
C LEU A 10 2.78 7.96 -3.71
N MET A 11 2.39 7.85 -2.45
CA MET A 11 3.18 7.13 -1.45
C MET A 11 3.27 5.63 -1.77
N PHE A 12 2.16 5.00 -2.16
CA PHE A 12 2.19 3.62 -2.68
C PHE A 12 3.11 3.50 -3.91
N ALA A 13 3.02 4.44 -4.85
CA ALA A 13 3.84 4.48 -6.05
C ALA A 13 5.34 4.73 -5.80
N ILE A 14 5.71 5.22 -4.61
CA ILE A 14 7.12 5.37 -4.19
C ILE A 14 7.57 4.12 -3.42
N VAL A 15 6.81 3.72 -2.40
CA VAL A 15 7.17 2.63 -1.48
C VAL A 15 7.19 1.29 -2.21
N GLY A 16 6.21 1.04 -3.09
CA GLY A 16 6.14 -0.21 -3.84
C GLY A 16 7.39 -0.48 -4.69
N PRO A 17 7.81 0.44 -5.59
CA PRO A 17 9.07 0.33 -6.32
C PRO A 17 10.30 0.26 -5.41
N ALA A 18 10.35 1.05 -4.32
CA ALA A 18 11.46 0.98 -3.37
C ALA A 18 11.58 -0.43 -2.76
N CYS A 19 10.46 -1.07 -2.43
CA CYS A 19 10.42 -2.45 -1.94
C CYS A 19 10.86 -3.48 -3.00
N ILE A 20 10.51 -3.27 -4.27
CA ILE A 20 10.99 -4.13 -5.37
C ILE A 20 12.52 -4.01 -5.51
N ILE A 21 13.05 -2.78 -5.50
CA ILE A 21 14.49 -2.51 -5.59
C ILE A 21 15.21 -3.14 -4.39
N LEU A 22 14.70 -2.92 -3.17
CA LEU A 22 15.26 -3.50 -1.96
C LEU A 22 15.33 -5.03 -2.08
N ARG A 23 14.27 -5.67 -2.55
CA ARG A 23 14.24 -7.12 -2.74
C ARG A 23 15.27 -7.59 -3.77
N ALA A 24 15.44 -6.87 -4.87
CA ALA A 24 16.45 -7.18 -5.88
C ALA A 24 17.88 -7.03 -5.34
N LEU A 25 18.15 -5.97 -4.56
CA LEU A 25 19.45 -5.73 -3.93
C LEU A 25 19.81 -6.85 -2.93
N LEU A 26 18.85 -7.34 -2.15
CA LEU A 26 19.07 -8.49 -1.27
C LEU A 26 19.48 -9.75 -2.05
N GLY A 27 18.89 -9.98 -3.23
CA GLY A 27 19.28 -11.09 -4.10
C GLY A 27 20.72 -10.96 -4.62
N VAL A 28 21.10 -9.77 -5.09
CA VAL A 28 22.49 -9.50 -5.54
C VAL A 28 23.51 -9.67 -4.41
N GLY A 29 23.15 -9.27 -3.19
CA GLY A 29 24.00 -9.41 -2.00
C GLY A 29 24.14 -10.83 -1.45
N GLY A 30 23.62 -11.86 -2.14
CA GLY A 30 23.65 -13.25 -1.68
C GLY A 30 22.68 -13.56 -0.54
N MET A 31 21.82 -12.59 -0.17
CA MET A 31 20.72 -12.76 0.79
C MET A 31 19.43 -13.13 0.06
N GLU A 32 19.51 -14.09 -0.87
CA GLU A 32 18.35 -14.57 -1.62
C GLU A 32 17.34 -15.20 -0.66
N VAL A 33 16.28 -14.45 -0.37
CA VAL A 33 15.16 -14.97 0.40
C VAL A 33 14.26 -15.78 -0.53
N LYS A 34 14.30 -17.11 -0.42
CA LYS A 34 13.38 -17.99 -1.14
C LYS A 34 11.93 -17.68 -0.81
N GLN A 35 11.05 -17.78 -1.79
CA GLN A 35 9.62 -17.61 -1.57
C GLN A 35 9.09 -18.81 -0.80
N THR A 36 8.72 -18.61 0.47
CA THR A 36 8.05 -19.63 1.28
C THR A 36 6.55 -19.31 1.36
N PRO A 37 5.69 -20.31 1.60
CA PRO A 37 4.27 -20.08 1.84
C PRO A 37 4.01 -19.07 2.97
N ILE A 38 4.87 -19.05 3.99
CA ILE A 38 4.80 -18.11 5.12
C ILE A 38 5.02 -16.66 4.66
N LEU A 39 6.03 -16.41 3.82
CA LEU A 39 6.30 -15.08 3.26
C LEU A 39 5.16 -14.59 2.37
N VAL A 40 4.60 -15.49 1.56
CA VAL A 40 3.41 -15.18 0.73
C VAL A 40 2.21 -14.85 1.61
N GLY A 41 1.99 -15.64 2.66
CA GLY A 41 0.93 -15.39 3.64
C GLY A 41 1.09 -14.05 4.35
N ALA A 42 2.30 -13.71 4.80
CA ALA A 42 2.61 -12.43 5.41
C ALA A 42 2.33 -11.25 4.46
N GLY A 43 2.79 -11.36 3.21
CA GLY A 43 2.49 -10.37 2.17
C GLY A 43 0.98 -10.22 1.93
N ALA A 44 0.24 -11.32 1.88
CA ALA A 44 -1.20 -11.30 1.66
C ALA A 44 -1.95 -10.65 2.84
N ILE A 45 -1.57 -10.98 4.07
CA ILE A 45 -2.14 -10.36 5.29
C ILE A 45 -1.89 -8.86 5.27
N LEU A 46 -0.66 -8.42 4.98
CA LEU A 46 -0.34 -6.99 4.88
C LEU A 46 -1.14 -6.29 3.77
N ALA A 47 -1.29 -6.91 2.61
CA ALA A 47 -2.10 -6.35 1.52
C ALA A 47 -3.57 -6.20 1.94
N ILE A 48 -4.15 -7.22 2.58
CA ILE A 48 -5.52 -7.18 3.11
C ILE A 48 -5.67 -6.05 4.13
N ILE A 49 -4.76 -5.96 5.10
CA ILE A 49 -4.76 -4.89 6.12
C ILE A 49 -4.68 -3.52 5.44
N GLY A 50 -3.81 -3.36 4.44
CA GLY A 50 -3.68 -2.13 3.67
C GLY A 50 -5.00 -1.73 2.99
N PHE A 51 -5.68 -2.66 2.33
CA PHE A 51 -6.98 -2.39 1.68
C PHE A 51 -8.10 -2.12 2.69
N LEU A 52 -8.18 -2.86 3.80
CA LEU A 52 -9.17 -2.65 4.84
C LEU A 52 -8.99 -1.29 5.51
N LEU A 53 -7.76 -0.90 5.81
CA LEU A 53 -7.43 0.42 6.35
C LEU A 53 -7.79 1.52 5.35
N TYR A 54 -7.56 1.32 4.04
CA TYR A 54 -7.97 2.30 3.04
C TYR A 54 -9.50 2.54 3.06
N ILE A 55 -10.28 1.46 3.15
CA ILE A 55 -11.75 1.55 3.24
C ILE A 55 -12.17 2.25 4.53
N TYR A 56 -11.54 1.89 5.66
CA TYR A 56 -11.82 2.49 6.97
C TYR A 56 -11.50 3.99 6.98
N GLU A 57 -10.29 4.35 6.56
CA GLU A 57 -9.84 5.74 6.43
C GLU A 57 -10.83 6.54 5.59
N LYS A 58 -11.32 5.99 4.46
CA LYS A 58 -12.27 6.71 3.61
C LYS A 58 -13.68 6.87 4.16
N LYS A 59 -14.11 6.00 5.07
CA LYS A 59 -15.44 6.03 5.67
C LYS A 59 -15.52 6.88 6.93
N HIS A 60 -14.41 7.00 7.65
CA HIS A 60 -14.41 7.54 9.02
C HIS A 60 -13.43 8.69 9.23
N ILE A 61 -12.50 8.93 8.30
CA ILE A 61 -11.43 9.92 8.48
C ILE A 61 -11.33 10.78 7.21
N ASP A 62 -11.97 11.95 7.25
CA ASP A 62 -12.04 12.85 6.10
C ASP A 62 -10.71 13.52 5.74
N GLU A 63 -9.83 13.68 6.73
CA GLU A 63 -8.56 14.35 6.55
C GLU A 63 -7.38 13.40 6.64
N PHE A 64 -6.25 13.88 6.12
CA PHE A 64 -4.94 13.26 6.24
C PHE A 64 -4.50 13.32 7.71
N ALA A 65 -5.28 12.74 8.63
CA ALA A 65 -5.12 12.80 10.09
C ALA A 65 -3.85 12.09 10.59
N TYR A 66 -2.94 11.76 9.67
CA TYR A 66 -1.64 11.19 9.97
C TYR A 66 -0.44 12.11 9.69
N ALA A 67 -0.64 13.42 9.45
CA ALA A 67 0.49 14.32 9.22
C ALA A 67 0.64 15.51 10.19
N TYR A 68 -0.42 16.00 10.85
CA TYR A 68 -0.34 17.29 11.56
C TYR A 68 -1.29 17.43 12.78
N ALA A 69 -1.55 16.37 13.53
CA ALA A 69 -2.17 16.55 14.86
C ALA A 69 -1.07 16.94 15.88
N GLU A 70 -1.22 18.07 16.57
CA GLU A 70 -0.26 18.60 17.57
C GLU A 70 0.01 17.65 18.76
N ASN A 71 -0.78 16.58 18.92
CA ASN A 71 -0.74 15.67 20.07
C ASN A 71 -0.05 14.33 19.71
N TRP A 72 1.02 14.40 18.94
CA TRP A 72 1.60 13.25 18.26
C TRP A 72 2.64 12.48 19.11
N ASN A 73 2.21 11.36 19.71
CA ASN A 73 3.07 10.39 20.43
C ASN A 73 3.76 9.37 19.47
N GLY A 74 4.49 9.84 18.45
CA GLY A 74 5.49 9.03 17.72
C GLY A 74 5.07 8.05 16.60
N GLY A 75 3.86 8.09 16.01
CA GLY A 75 3.41 7.10 14.99
C GLY A 75 3.42 7.48 13.48
N GLY A 76 4.12 8.54 13.04
CA GLY A 76 3.89 9.18 11.73
C GLY A 76 4.65 8.58 10.57
N PHE A 77 4.28 7.38 10.09
CA PHE A 77 4.70 6.86 8.77
C PHE A 77 3.79 5.76 8.19
N ILE A 78 2.78 5.28 8.93
CA ILE A 78 2.01 4.09 8.54
C ILE A 78 0.58 4.49 8.15
N ASN A 79 0.33 4.68 6.85
CA ASN A 79 -1.03 4.75 6.31
C ASN A 79 -1.33 3.52 5.43
N SER A 80 -2.60 3.34 5.07
CA SER A 80 -3.05 2.21 4.23
C SER A 80 -2.18 1.95 2.98
N ALA A 81 -1.78 3.02 2.29
CA ALA A 81 -0.96 2.95 1.08
C ALA A 81 0.52 2.59 1.37
N PHE A 82 1.03 2.93 2.56
CA PHE A 82 2.36 2.50 3.02
C PHE A 82 2.40 0.99 3.18
N ILE A 83 1.46 0.45 3.96
CA ILE A 83 1.38 -0.99 4.28
C ILE A 83 1.20 -1.78 2.98
N LEU A 84 0.33 -1.30 2.10
CA LEU A 84 0.12 -1.90 0.79
C LEU A 84 1.41 -1.87 -0.06
N GLY A 85 2.17 -0.78 -0.04
CA GLY A 85 3.48 -0.68 -0.70
C GLY A 85 4.50 -1.67 -0.16
N ILE A 86 4.61 -1.79 1.18
CA ILE A 86 5.48 -2.77 1.84
C ILE A 86 5.12 -4.20 1.45
N SER A 87 3.84 -4.52 1.35
CA SER A 87 3.39 -5.88 1.01
C SER A 87 3.95 -6.37 -0.33
N VAL A 88 4.22 -5.47 -1.28
CA VAL A 88 4.83 -5.79 -2.59
C VAL A 88 6.19 -6.49 -2.44
N PHE A 89 6.97 -6.13 -1.41
CA PHE A 89 8.27 -6.76 -1.11
C PHE A 89 8.19 -8.29 -1.05
N PHE A 90 7.12 -8.82 -0.45
CA PHE A 90 6.92 -10.24 -0.20
C PHE A 90 6.59 -11.04 -1.47
N PHE A 91 6.13 -10.35 -2.52
CA PHE A 91 5.78 -10.96 -3.80
C PHE A 91 6.83 -10.71 -4.90
N ALA A 92 7.73 -9.73 -4.70
CA ALA A 92 8.72 -9.28 -5.67
C ALA A 92 9.92 -10.23 -5.84
N MET A 93 9.67 -11.53 -6.03
CA MET A 93 10.72 -12.54 -6.25
C MET A 93 11.50 -12.35 -7.54
N THR A 94 10.87 -11.76 -8.53
CA THR A 94 11.50 -11.28 -9.75
C THR A 94 10.99 -9.87 -10.03
N TRP A 95 11.74 -9.08 -10.80
CA TRP A 95 11.31 -7.75 -11.22
C TRP A 95 9.92 -7.77 -11.87
N ILE A 96 9.68 -8.74 -12.75
CA ILE A 96 8.39 -8.91 -13.44
C ILE A 96 7.27 -9.20 -12.44
N LYS A 97 7.47 -10.12 -11.48
CA LYS A 97 6.46 -10.43 -10.46
C LYS A 97 6.18 -9.23 -9.55
N GLY A 98 7.23 -8.51 -9.15
CA GLY A 98 7.10 -7.29 -8.33
C GLY A 98 6.29 -6.22 -9.05
N ILE A 99 6.61 -5.93 -10.31
CA ILE A 99 5.87 -4.96 -11.13
C ILE A 99 4.43 -5.42 -11.36
N ALA A 100 4.20 -6.69 -11.67
CA ALA A 100 2.86 -7.23 -11.87
C ALA A 100 1.97 -7.05 -10.63
N ILE A 101 2.50 -7.33 -9.44
CA ILE A 101 1.77 -7.15 -8.18
C ILE A 101 1.56 -5.67 -7.84
N LEU A 102 2.57 -4.83 -8.08
CA LEU A 102 2.45 -3.38 -7.91
C LEU A 102 1.31 -2.81 -8.77
N VAL A 103 1.26 -3.20 -10.05
CA VAL A 103 0.20 -2.80 -10.98
C VAL A 103 -1.15 -3.34 -10.53
N LEU A 104 -1.23 -4.63 -10.17
CA LEU A 104 -2.46 -5.26 -9.67
C LEU A 104 -3.01 -4.51 -8.45
N PHE A 105 -2.20 -4.28 -7.43
CA PHE A 105 -2.62 -3.55 -6.23
C PHE A 105 -2.98 -2.10 -6.54
N GLY A 106 -2.24 -1.44 -7.43
CA GLY A 106 -2.58 -0.10 -7.92
C GLY A 106 -3.95 -0.06 -8.60
N VAL A 107 -4.28 -1.04 -9.45
CA VAL A 107 -5.57 -1.17 -10.12
C VAL A 107 -6.68 -1.41 -9.09
N VAL A 108 -6.51 -2.36 -8.17
CA VAL A 108 -7.49 -2.65 -7.12
C VAL A 108 -7.74 -1.41 -6.25
N TYR A 109 -6.68 -0.71 -5.86
CA TYR A 109 -6.77 0.54 -5.10
C TYR A 109 -7.60 1.60 -5.84
N ARG A 110 -7.37 1.75 -7.16
CA ARG A 110 -8.11 2.70 -8.01
C ARG A 110 -9.58 2.31 -8.17
N ILE A 111 -9.88 1.03 -8.31
CA ILE A 111 -11.25 0.52 -8.37
C ILE A 111 -11.97 0.80 -7.05
N LEU A 112 -11.37 0.47 -5.91
CA LEU A 112 -11.95 0.74 -4.59
C LEU A 112 -12.24 2.24 -4.40
N MET A 113 -11.31 3.10 -4.82
CA MET A 113 -11.51 4.55 -4.79
C MET A 113 -12.72 5.00 -5.62
N ALA A 114 -12.88 4.46 -6.83
CA ALA A 114 -14.00 4.80 -7.70
C ALA A 114 -15.34 4.35 -7.09
N ILE A 115 -15.39 3.12 -6.56
CA ILE A 115 -16.59 2.56 -5.93
C ILE A 115 -17.01 3.39 -4.70
N ILE A 116 -16.06 3.72 -3.82
CA ILE A 116 -16.37 4.47 -2.59
C ILE A 116 -16.87 5.88 -2.93
N ARG A 117 -16.27 6.55 -3.92
CA ARG A 117 -16.73 7.87 -4.36
C ARG A 117 -18.12 7.83 -4.98
N GLY A 118 -18.42 6.84 -5.83
CA GLY A 118 -19.76 6.68 -6.41
C GLY A 118 -20.83 6.58 -5.31
N LYS A 119 -20.58 5.76 -4.29
CA LYS A 119 -21.48 5.61 -3.14
C LYS A 119 -21.63 6.85 -2.26
N GLN A 120 -20.65 7.75 -2.24
CA GLN A 120 -20.74 9.02 -1.51
C GLN A 120 -21.54 10.06 -2.31
N GLY A 121 -21.38 10.11 -3.63
CA GLY A 121 -22.15 11.01 -4.50
C GLY A 121 -23.62 10.64 -4.65
N GLU A 122 -23.99 9.37 -4.49
CA GLU A 122 -25.39 8.92 -4.43
C GLU A 122 -26.09 9.26 -3.09
N ARG A 123 -25.33 9.67 -2.06
CA ARG A 123 -25.86 9.97 -0.71
C ARG A 123 -25.97 11.47 -0.42
N SER A 124 -25.56 12.34 -1.34
CA SER A 124 -25.66 13.81 -1.28
C SER A 124 -26.83 14.30 -2.11
#